data_AF-Q8TQ54-F1
#
_entry.id   AF-Q8TQ54-F1
#
_cell.length_a   1.000
_cell.length_b   1.000
_cell.length_c   1.000
_cell.angle_alpha   90.00
_cell.angle_beta   90.00
_cell.angle_gamma   90.00
#
_symmetry.space_group_name_H-M   'P 1'
#
loop_
_entity.id
_entity.type
_entity.pdbx_description
1 polymer ?
#
loop_
_entity_poly.entity_id
_entity_poly.type
_entity_poly.pdbx_seq_one_letter_code
_entity_poly.pdbx_strand_id
1 'polypeptide(L)'
;MSITRKGCLVEQTEREFVNREKCIELFKHAIENTRQTTYRVQVYYGVSGVGKSRLISELQKVIEEYNLTDQHLPIDWASINLNTETLMEKGTFLVTLKKEFQKKYRVKFHFFEIAHSIYWQKSHPEIPLQKDNYSLFQELGISMLDISDPASSSIISLILKNIYRASKEFKKFWNSQKEEIRKLAEKDPTYIEENLHLYWARDFWNHLQYTSKPAVIFVDTYEAL
;
A
#
# COMPACT_ATOMS: atom_id res chain seq x y z
N MET A 1 -3.27 4.30 -22.69
CA MET A 1 -3.19 3.48 -21.47
C MET A 1 -3.02 2.04 -21.93
N SER A 2 -1.81 1.51 -21.90
CA SER A 2 -1.48 0.23 -22.55
C SER A 2 -1.18 -0.79 -21.46
N ILE A 3 -2.18 -1.59 -21.07
CA ILE A 3 -1.95 -2.73 -20.19
C ILE A 3 -1.30 -3.82 -21.05
N THR A 4 0.02 -3.92 -21.00
CA THR A 4 0.71 -5.02 -21.65
C THR A 4 0.46 -6.29 -20.84
N ARG A 5 -0.59 -7.04 -21.20
CA ARG A 5 -0.90 -8.36 -20.64
C ARG A 5 0.14 -9.37 -21.14
N LYS A 6 1.29 -9.45 -20.49
CA LYS A 6 2.19 -10.61 -20.59
C LYS A 6 1.88 -11.52 -19.40
N GLY A 7 1.06 -12.54 -19.63
CA GLY A 7 0.76 -13.58 -18.64
C GLY A 7 1.64 -14.81 -18.88
N CYS A 8 1.95 -15.53 -17.80
CA CYS A 8 2.59 -16.84 -17.85
C CYS A 8 1.53 -17.87 -17.42
N LEU A 9 1.22 -18.85 -18.29
CA LEU A 9 0.37 -19.98 -17.92
C LEU A 9 1.19 -20.95 -17.06
N VAL A 10 0.60 -21.41 -15.96
CA VAL A 10 1.24 -22.36 -15.05
C VAL A 10 0.55 -23.72 -15.19
N GLU A 11 1.20 -24.64 -15.89
CA GLU A 11 0.73 -26.02 -16.11
C GLU A 11 1.10 -26.95 -14.95
N GLN A 12 0.32 -28.01 -14.73
CA GLN A 12 0.60 -29.07 -13.75
C GLN A 12 1.55 -30.12 -14.34
N THR A 13 2.74 -30.25 -13.76
CA THR A 13 3.58 -31.45 -13.90
C THR A 13 4.18 -31.83 -12.54
N GLU A 14 4.35 -33.13 -12.31
CA GLU A 14 4.68 -33.72 -11.01
C GLU A 14 6.00 -33.19 -10.38
N ARG A 15 5.87 -32.77 -9.10
CA ARG A 15 6.81 -32.95 -7.97
C ARG A 15 8.20 -32.30 -7.93
N GLU A 16 8.62 -31.52 -8.91
CA GLU A 16 9.73 -30.57 -8.72
C GLU A 16 9.32 -29.19 -9.27
N PHE A 17 9.94 -28.09 -8.78
CA PHE A 17 9.69 -26.73 -9.30
C PHE A 17 10.37 -26.57 -10.68
N VAL A 18 10.04 -27.46 -11.62
CA VAL A 18 10.54 -27.48 -12.99
C VAL A 18 9.51 -26.76 -13.86
N ASN A 19 9.95 -26.07 -14.91
CA ASN A 19 9.12 -25.28 -15.85
C ASN A 19 8.58 -23.92 -15.37
N ARG A 20 9.25 -23.24 -14.43
CA ARG A 20 8.90 -21.84 -14.06
C ARG A 20 9.97 -20.79 -14.32
N GLU A 21 11.10 -21.22 -14.88
CA GLU A 21 12.21 -20.37 -15.29
C GLU A 21 11.73 -19.24 -16.19
N LYS A 22 10.87 -19.54 -17.18
CA LYS A 22 10.29 -18.54 -18.06
C LYS A 22 9.51 -17.45 -17.33
N CYS A 23 8.74 -17.80 -16.30
CA CYS A 23 8.00 -16.82 -15.51
C CYS A 23 8.95 -15.92 -14.69
N ILE A 24 10.03 -16.50 -14.16
CA ILE A 24 11.09 -15.79 -13.43
C ILE A 24 11.90 -14.89 -14.38
N GLU A 25 12.26 -15.37 -15.57
CA GLU A 25 12.98 -14.61 -16.60
C GLU A 25 12.17 -13.41 -17.09
N LEU A 26 10.87 -13.61 -17.34
CA LEU A 26 9.96 -12.51 -17.71
C LEU A 26 9.90 -11.44 -16.60
N PHE A 27 9.95 -11.87 -15.35
CA PHE A 27 9.99 -10.97 -14.20
C PHE A 27 11.34 -10.24 -14.10
N LYS A 28 12.48 -10.94 -14.22
CA LYS A 28 13.83 -10.36 -14.25
C LYS A 28 13.96 -9.29 -15.34
N HIS A 29 13.57 -9.63 -16.57
CA HIS A 29 13.55 -8.68 -17.68
C HIS A 29 12.61 -7.49 -17.40
N ALA A 30 11.53 -7.68 -16.63
CA ALA A 30 10.65 -6.58 -16.27
C ALA A 30 11.27 -5.62 -15.26
N ILE A 31 11.95 -6.14 -14.24
CA ILE A 31 12.57 -5.30 -13.22
C ILE A 31 13.78 -4.54 -13.77
N GLU A 32 14.56 -5.15 -14.67
CA GLU A 32 15.68 -4.49 -15.37
C GLU A 32 15.23 -3.34 -16.28
N ASN A 33 14.03 -3.45 -16.87
CA ASN A 33 13.48 -2.44 -17.78
C ASN A 33 12.47 -1.51 -17.11
N THR A 34 12.45 -1.41 -15.78
CA THR A 34 11.49 -0.58 -15.03
C THR A 34 11.52 0.89 -15.43
N ARG A 35 12.69 1.42 -15.84
CA ARG A 35 12.84 2.83 -16.26
C ARG A 35 12.12 3.19 -17.58
N GLN A 36 11.75 2.20 -18.39
CA GLN A 36 11.17 2.41 -19.71
C GLN A 36 9.63 2.44 -19.70
N THR A 37 8.98 2.10 -18.58
CA THR A 37 7.52 2.00 -18.49
C THR A 37 6.99 2.59 -17.19
N THR A 38 5.93 3.39 -17.24
CA THR A 38 5.34 4.03 -16.04
C THR A 38 4.74 3.02 -15.05
N TYR A 39 4.20 1.90 -15.53
CA TYR A 39 3.74 0.78 -14.71
C TYR A 39 3.68 -0.51 -15.54
N ARG A 40 3.69 -1.67 -14.87
CA ARG A 40 3.50 -2.99 -15.49
C ARG A 40 2.72 -3.90 -14.56
N VAL A 41 1.76 -4.64 -15.11
CA VAL A 41 0.99 -5.67 -14.38
C VAL A 41 1.32 -7.02 -15.01
N GLN A 42 1.78 -7.96 -14.19
CA GLN A 42 2.03 -9.35 -14.59
C GLN A 42 1.06 -10.23 -13.82
N VAL A 43 0.36 -11.11 -14.52
CA VAL A 43 -0.62 -12.01 -13.91
C VAL A 43 -0.22 -13.45 -14.18
N TYR A 44 -0.20 -14.25 -13.12
CA TYR A 44 0.18 -15.65 -13.13
C TYR A 44 -1.04 -16.50 -12.78
N TYR A 45 -1.50 -17.32 -13.73
CA TYR A 45 -2.68 -18.18 -13.54
C TYR A 45 -2.27 -19.64 -13.52
N GLY A 46 -2.95 -20.43 -12.71
CA GLY A 46 -2.77 -21.88 -12.66
C GLY A 46 -3.74 -22.52 -11.69
N VAL A 47 -3.90 -23.83 -11.81
CA VAL A 47 -4.77 -24.65 -10.94
C VAL A 47 -4.27 -24.68 -9.48
N SER A 48 -5.14 -25.08 -8.56
CA SER A 48 -4.80 -25.19 -7.14
C SER A 48 -3.63 -26.16 -6.91
N GLY A 49 -2.84 -25.89 -5.87
CA GLY A 49 -1.68 -26.71 -5.51
C GLY A 49 -0.50 -26.65 -6.48
N VAL A 50 -0.61 -25.90 -7.59
CA VAL A 50 0.46 -25.88 -8.61
C VAL A 50 1.75 -25.23 -8.10
N GLY A 51 1.67 -24.35 -7.09
CA GLY A 51 2.83 -23.67 -6.49
C GLY A 51 2.89 -22.16 -6.76
N LYS A 52 1.74 -21.47 -6.91
CA LYS A 52 1.66 -20.00 -7.13
C LYS A 52 2.30 -19.22 -5.97
N SER A 53 2.01 -19.58 -4.72
CA SER A 53 2.63 -18.92 -3.56
C SER A 53 4.14 -19.18 -3.47
N ARG A 54 4.62 -20.37 -3.88
CA ARG A 54 6.07 -20.63 -4.01
C ARG A 54 6.70 -19.74 -5.09
N LEU A 55 6.02 -19.53 -6.22
CA LEU A 55 6.50 -18.60 -7.25
C LEU A 55 6.64 -17.18 -6.69
N ILE A 56 5.68 -16.67 -5.91
CA ILE A 56 5.81 -15.35 -5.28
C ILE A 56 7.08 -15.29 -4.41
N SER A 57 7.35 -16.30 -3.59
CA SER A 57 8.59 -16.35 -2.78
C SER A 57 9.86 -16.34 -3.64
N GLU A 58 9.90 -17.06 -4.76
CA GLU A 58 11.04 -17.03 -5.67
C GLU A 58 11.20 -15.66 -6.34
N LEU A 59 10.11 -15.00 -6.74
CA LEU A 59 10.17 -13.64 -7.30
C LEU A 59 10.64 -12.59 -6.27
N GLN A 60 10.30 -12.78 -4.99
CA GLN A 60 10.80 -11.92 -3.91
C GLN A 60 12.31 -12.07 -3.74
N LYS A 61 12.84 -13.30 -3.74
CA LYS A 61 14.29 -13.55 -3.71
C LYS A 61 15.01 -12.89 -4.88
N VAL A 62 14.43 -12.91 -6.07
CA VAL A 62 14.99 -12.22 -7.24
C VAL A 62 15.12 -10.71 -6.99
N ILE A 63 14.15 -10.07 -6.33
CA ILE A 63 14.28 -8.66 -5.94
C ILE A 63 15.36 -8.48 -4.88
N GLU A 64 15.42 -9.35 -3.87
CA GLU A 64 16.42 -9.27 -2.81
C GLU A 64 17.84 -9.39 -3.39
N GLU A 65 18.08 -10.36 -4.26
CA GLU A 65 19.34 -10.52 -4.99
C GLU A 65 19.66 -9.31 -5.88
N TYR A 66 18.67 -8.79 -6.60
CA TYR A 66 18.83 -7.58 -7.42
C TYR A 66 19.27 -6.37 -6.57
N ASN A 67 18.66 -6.21 -5.39
CA ASN A 67 18.95 -5.12 -4.45
C ASN A 67 20.32 -5.23 -3.77
N LEU A 68 20.98 -6.39 -3.81
CA LEU A 68 22.36 -6.55 -3.33
C LEU A 68 23.39 -6.04 -4.35
N THR A 69 22.98 -5.75 -5.58
CA THR A 69 23.88 -5.24 -6.62
C THR A 69 23.95 -3.72 -6.58
N ASP A 70 25.16 -3.15 -6.56
CA ASP A 70 25.36 -1.68 -6.55
C ASP A 70 25.12 -1.01 -7.92
N GLN A 71 24.82 -1.80 -8.96
CA GLN A 71 24.70 -1.31 -10.34
C GLN A 71 23.36 -0.63 -10.62
N HIS A 72 22.36 -0.86 -9.77
CA HIS A 72 20.98 -0.44 -10.00
C HIS A 72 20.38 0.25 -8.78
N LEU A 73 19.32 1.04 -8.99
CA LEU A 73 18.53 1.55 -7.87
C LEU A 73 17.76 0.39 -7.24
N PRO A 74 17.76 0.27 -5.90
CA PRO A 74 17.03 -0.79 -5.24
C PRO A 74 15.53 -0.63 -5.47
N ILE A 75 14.84 -1.77 -5.53
CA ILE A 75 13.40 -1.89 -5.74
C ILE A 75 12.73 -2.04 -4.38
N ASP A 76 11.82 -1.13 -4.07
CA ASP A 76 10.97 -1.25 -2.88
C ASP A 76 9.85 -2.27 -3.19
N TRP A 77 9.55 -3.20 -2.29
CA TRP A 77 8.52 -4.22 -2.55
C TRP A 77 7.68 -4.60 -1.33
N ALA A 78 6.42 -4.93 -1.61
CA ALA A 78 5.48 -5.47 -0.62
C ALA A 78 4.75 -6.68 -1.17
N SER A 79 4.31 -7.56 -0.28
CA SER A 79 3.51 -8.73 -0.65
C SER A 79 2.28 -8.79 0.23
N ILE A 80 1.12 -8.96 -0.40
CA ILE A 80 -0.15 -9.15 0.27
C ILE A 80 -0.76 -10.46 -0.17
N ASN A 81 -1.32 -11.17 0.79
CA ASN A 81 -2.08 -12.37 0.58
C ASN A 81 -3.55 -12.08 0.91
N LEU A 82 -4.45 -12.11 -0.08
CA LEU A 82 -5.87 -11.82 0.10
C LEU A 82 -6.67 -12.95 0.78
N ASN A 83 -6.01 -14.05 1.16
CA ASN A 83 -6.68 -15.25 1.68
C ASN A 83 -7.12 -15.10 3.14
N THR A 84 -6.77 -14.00 3.80
CA THR A 84 -7.27 -13.71 5.14
C THR A 84 -8.63 -13.02 5.01
N GLU A 85 -9.68 -13.59 5.62
CA GLU A 85 -11.07 -13.10 5.58
C GLU A 85 -11.20 -11.59 5.89
N THR A 86 -10.26 -11.03 6.65
CA THR A 86 -10.19 -9.63 7.05
C THR A 86 -9.74 -8.66 5.95
N LEU A 87 -9.10 -9.12 4.87
CA LEU A 87 -8.61 -8.27 3.77
C LEU A 87 -9.63 -8.05 2.64
N MET A 88 -10.83 -8.60 2.78
CA MET A 88 -11.95 -8.42 1.84
C MET A 88 -12.51 -6.99 1.88
N GLU A 89 -12.32 -6.26 2.99
CA GLU A 89 -12.65 -4.84 3.07
C GLU A 89 -11.54 -3.97 2.44
N LYS A 90 -11.93 -3.10 1.49
CA LYS A 90 -11.00 -2.23 0.75
C LYS A 90 -10.10 -1.39 1.66
N GLY A 91 -10.66 -0.86 2.75
CA GLY A 91 -9.93 -0.09 3.75
C GLY A 91 -8.80 -0.92 4.40
N THR A 92 -9.13 -2.13 4.85
CA THR A 92 -8.17 -3.04 5.51
C THR A 92 -7.05 -3.48 4.56
N PHE A 93 -7.35 -3.73 3.29
CA PHE A 93 -6.32 -4.00 2.27
C PHE A 93 -5.30 -2.85 2.16
N LEU A 94 -5.79 -1.62 1.96
CA LEU A 94 -4.92 -0.45 1.79
C LEU A 94 -4.12 -0.13 3.06
N VAL A 95 -4.73 -0.27 4.25
CA VAL A 95 -4.04 -0.11 5.54
C VAL A 95 -2.92 -1.13 5.69
N THR A 96 -3.15 -2.39 5.29
CA THR A 96 -2.14 -3.45 5.36
C THR A 96 -0.99 -3.19 4.39
N LEU A 97 -1.30 -2.82 3.15
CA LEU A 97 -0.28 -2.46 2.15
C LEU A 97 0.57 -1.28 2.59
N LYS A 98 -0.09 -0.25 3.12
CA LYS A 98 0.56 0.92 3.70
C LYS A 98 1.54 0.52 4.81
N LYS A 99 1.15 -0.37 5.72
CA LYS A 99 2.01 -0.86 6.83
C LYS A 99 3.26 -1.56 6.32
N GLU A 100 3.15 -2.40 5.28
CA GLU A 100 4.31 -3.09 4.70
C GLU A 100 5.35 -2.07 4.19
N PHE A 101 4.92 -1.08 3.41
CA PHE A 101 5.82 -0.04 2.90
C PHE A 101 6.35 0.88 4.00
N GLN A 102 5.53 1.26 4.98
CA GLN A 102 5.96 2.04 6.14
C GLN A 102 7.05 1.33 6.94
N LYS A 103 6.86 0.04 7.23
CA LYS A 103 7.79 -0.74 8.05
C LYS A 103 9.11 -0.96 7.34
N LYS A 104 9.09 -1.35 6.06
CA LYS A 104 10.29 -1.69 5.29
C LYS A 104 11.05 -0.46 4.78
N TYR A 105 10.34 0.57 4.33
CA TYR A 105 10.93 1.68 3.57
C TYR A 105 10.61 3.06 4.14
N ARG A 106 9.92 3.13 5.28
CA ARG A 106 9.55 4.38 5.98
C ARG A 106 8.72 5.34 5.12
N VAL A 107 7.97 4.80 4.14
CA VAL A 107 7.07 5.57 3.28
C VAL A 107 6.05 6.34 4.12
N LYS A 108 5.83 7.61 3.82
CA LYS A 108 4.87 8.46 4.55
C LYS A 108 3.53 8.47 3.83
N PHE A 109 2.48 8.07 4.55
CA PHE A 109 1.11 8.01 4.06
C PHE A 109 0.21 9.01 4.79
N HIS A 110 0.66 10.26 4.88
CA HIS A 110 -0.02 11.28 5.67
C HIS A 110 -1.43 11.57 5.15
N PHE A 111 -1.61 11.71 3.84
CA PHE A 111 -2.92 12.04 3.27
C PHE A 111 -3.87 10.86 3.42
N PHE A 112 -3.40 9.65 3.09
CA PHE A 112 -4.18 8.44 3.24
C PHE A 112 -4.58 8.18 4.70
N GLU A 113 -3.67 8.33 5.66
CA GLU A 113 -4.00 8.14 7.09
C GLU A 113 -5.05 9.14 7.58
N ILE A 114 -5.00 10.39 7.12
CA ILE A 114 -6.02 11.40 7.44
C ILE A 114 -7.36 11.06 6.76
N ALA A 115 -7.35 10.71 5.47
CA ALA A 115 -8.56 10.33 4.75
C ALA A 115 -9.24 9.09 5.36
N HIS A 116 -8.46 8.06 5.64
CA HIS A 116 -8.95 6.81 6.23
C HIS A 116 -9.48 7.00 7.65
N SER A 117 -8.84 7.84 8.47
CA SER A 117 -9.36 8.15 9.81
C SER A 117 -10.66 8.95 9.78
N ILE A 118 -10.80 9.91 8.85
CA ILE A 118 -12.07 10.63 8.64
C ILE A 118 -13.17 9.67 8.17
N TYR A 119 -12.88 8.82 7.19
CA TYR A 119 -13.81 7.79 6.72
C TYR A 119 -14.28 6.91 7.89
N TRP A 120 -13.33 6.33 8.63
CA TRP A 120 -13.65 5.41 9.72
C TRP A 120 -14.47 6.07 10.84
N GLN A 121 -14.11 7.30 11.24
CA GLN A 121 -14.86 8.04 12.25
C GLN A 121 -16.31 8.29 11.82
N LYS A 122 -16.57 8.44 10.52
CA LYS A 122 -17.92 8.65 9.98
C LYS A 122 -18.71 7.36 9.80
N SER A 123 -18.07 6.31 9.30
CA SER A 123 -18.72 5.03 8.98
C SER A 123 -18.91 4.13 10.20
N HIS A 124 -18.03 4.25 11.19
CA HIS A 124 -17.96 3.41 12.39
C HIS A 124 -17.74 4.27 13.64
N PRO A 125 -18.63 5.24 13.95
CA PRO A 125 -18.44 6.16 15.07
C PRO A 125 -18.34 5.46 16.44
N GLU A 126 -18.93 4.28 16.56
CA GLU A 126 -18.87 3.42 17.75
C GLU A 126 -17.58 2.59 17.86
N ILE A 127 -16.80 2.47 16.77
CA ILE A 127 -15.59 1.66 16.73
C ILE A 127 -14.36 2.57 16.78
N PRO A 128 -13.61 2.55 17.89
CA PRO A 128 -12.31 3.20 17.98
C PRO A 128 -11.42 2.90 16.78
N LEU A 129 -10.66 3.91 16.34
CA LEU A 129 -9.50 3.63 15.50
C LEU A 129 -8.57 2.64 16.21
N GLN A 130 -7.69 1.98 15.45
CA GLN A 130 -6.58 1.21 16.03
C GLN A 130 -5.29 2.00 15.85
N LYS A 131 -4.60 2.32 16.96
CA LYS A 131 -3.42 3.22 16.95
C LYS A 131 -2.31 2.75 16.02
N ASP A 132 -2.15 1.44 15.94
CA ASP A 132 -1.11 0.79 15.14
C ASP A 132 -1.36 0.95 13.63
N ASN A 133 -2.57 1.40 13.24
CA ASN A 133 -2.91 1.72 11.86
C ASN A 133 -2.53 3.15 11.46
N TYR A 134 -2.06 4.01 12.38
CA TYR A 134 -1.84 5.44 12.11
C TYR A 134 -0.50 5.92 12.68
N SER A 135 0.56 5.80 11.88
CA SER A 135 1.90 6.27 12.25
C SER A 135 1.94 7.78 12.51
N LEU A 136 1.13 8.55 11.77
CA LEU A 136 0.97 9.99 11.96
C LEU A 136 0.43 10.32 13.35
N PHE A 137 -0.55 9.57 13.84
CA PHE A 137 -1.13 9.83 15.16
C PHE A 137 -0.17 9.49 16.29
N GLN A 138 0.69 8.48 16.07
CA GLN A 138 1.81 8.20 16.95
C GLN A 138 2.82 9.35 16.95
N GLU A 139 3.19 9.88 15.78
CA GLU A 139 4.08 11.06 15.65
C GLU A 139 3.51 12.30 16.37
N LEU A 140 2.21 12.55 16.21
CA LEU A 140 1.53 13.70 16.84
C LEU A 140 1.19 13.47 18.32
N GLY A 141 1.37 12.25 18.84
CA GLY A 141 0.97 11.90 20.20
C GLY A 141 -0.54 12.04 20.45
N ILE A 142 -1.36 11.76 19.44
CA ILE A 142 -2.82 11.73 19.56
C ILE A 142 -3.21 10.40 20.23
N SER A 143 -4.03 10.46 21.28
CA SER A 143 -4.50 9.28 22.00
C SER A 143 -5.71 8.65 21.32
N MET A 144 -5.90 7.34 21.49
CA MET A 144 -7.09 6.66 20.97
C MET A 144 -8.37 7.08 21.69
N LEU A 145 -8.25 7.49 22.95
CA LEU A 145 -9.35 8.08 23.72
C LEU A 145 -9.83 9.38 23.07
N ASP A 146 -8.91 10.20 22.54
CA ASP A 146 -9.25 11.46 21.88
C ASP A 146 -10.05 11.25 20.59
N ILE A 147 -9.89 10.09 19.95
CA ILE A 147 -10.51 9.76 18.66
C ILE A 147 -11.82 8.99 18.85
N SER A 148 -11.95 8.25 19.95
CA SER A 148 -13.09 7.37 20.21
C SER A 148 -14.22 8.04 20.99
N ASP A 149 -13.99 9.25 21.50
CA ASP A 149 -15.03 10.02 22.18
C ASP A 149 -16.10 10.44 21.14
N PRO A 150 -17.38 10.06 21.30
CA PRO A 150 -18.45 10.52 20.40
C PRO A 150 -18.66 12.05 20.43
N ALA A 151 -18.22 12.70 21.51
CA ALA A 151 -18.14 14.15 21.63
C ALA A 151 -16.80 14.71 21.11
N SER A 152 -15.92 13.86 20.56
CA SER A 152 -14.58 14.24 20.13
C SER A 152 -14.60 15.33 19.07
N SER A 153 -13.59 16.19 19.18
CA SER A 153 -13.25 17.12 18.11
C SER A 153 -12.82 16.36 16.86
N SER A 154 -13.27 16.80 15.68
CA SER A 154 -12.91 16.21 14.38
C SER A 154 -11.41 15.85 14.25
N ILE A 155 -11.07 14.84 13.45
CA ILE A 155 -9.67 14.46 13.16
C ILE A 155 -8.80 15.69 12.84
N ILE A 156 -9.33 16.65 12.07
CA ILE A 156 -8.66 17.91 11.73
C ILE A 156 -8.33 18.72 12.99
N SER A 157 -9.29 18.86 13.90
CA SER A 157 -9.10 19.56 15.17
C SER A 157 -8.05 18.88 16.05
N LEU A 158 -8.03 17.54 16.11
CA LEU A 158 -7.01 16.78 16.85
C LEU A 158 -5.61 17.00 16.29
N ILE A 159 -5.47 16.99 14.97
CA ILE A 159 -4.20 17.29 14.28
C ILE A 159 -3.75 18.72 14.61
N LEU A 160 -4.65 19.71 14.49
CA LEU A 160 -4.32 21.11 14.77
C LEU A 160 -3.88 21.33 16.22
N LYS A 161 -4.57 20.72 17.20
CA LYS A 161 -4.19 20.80 18.62
C LYS A 161 -2.78 20.25 18.88
N ASN A 162 -2.35 19.26 18.10
CA ASN A 162 -1.07 18.57 18.29
C ASN A 162 0.00 18.93 17.25
N ILE A 163 -0.28 19.85 16.32
CA ILE A 163 0.60 20.17 15.18
C ILE A 163 1.98 20.67 15.61
N TYR A 164 2.09 21.24 16.82
CA TYR A 164 3.36 21.74 17.36
C TYR A 164 4.40 20.61 17.50
N ARG A 165 3.96 19.38 17.81
CA ARG A 165 4.80 18.17 17.94
C ARG A 165 5.26 17.62 16.58
N ALA A 166 4.59 18.00 15.51
CA ALA A 166 4.84 17.42 14.20
C ALA A 166 6.22 17.77 13.64
N SER A 167 6.76 16.84 12.84
CA SER A 167 7.96 17.06 12.06
C SER A 167 7.83 18.28 11.12
N LYS A 168 8.97 18.88 10.74
CA LYS A 168 9.00 19.98 9.77
C LYS A 168 8.38 19.56 8.43
N GLU A 169 8.59 18.30 8.04
CA GLU A 169 8.03 17.71 6.84
C GLU A 169 6.49 17.64 6.91
N PHE A 170 5.93 17.10 8.01
CA PHE A 170 4.48 17.07 8.17
C PHE A 170 3.87 18.46 8.22
N LYS A 171 4.52 19.44 8.88
CA LYS A 171 4.05 20.83 8.88
C LYS A 171 3.98 21.41 7.47
N LYS A 172 4.98 21.13 6.62
CA LYS A 172 4.97 21.53 5.20
C LYS A 172 3.84 20.85 4.43
N PHE A 173 3.68 19.54 4.61
CA PHE A 173 2.57 18.78 4.04
C PHE A 173 1.22 19.38 4.43
N TRP A 174 0.97 19.56 5.73
CA TRP A 174 -0.28 20.09 6.27
C TRP A 174 -0.60 21.46 5.69
N ASN A 175 0.37 22.38 5.65
CA ASN A 175 0.16 23.70 5.09
C ASN A 175 -0.25 23.67 3.61
N SER A 176 0.25 22.70 2.84
CA SER A 176 -0.10 22.53 1.43
C SER A 176 -1.43 21.81 1.19
N GLN A 177 -1.87 20.96 2.12
CA GLN A 177 -3.02 20.05 1.91
C GLN A 177 -4.25 20.37 2.77
N LYS A 178 -4.15 21.25 3.76
CA LYS A 178 -5.22 21.51 4.75
C LYS A 178 -6.58 21.86 4.14
N GLU A 179 -6.62 22.63 3.04
CA GLU A 179 -7.90 22.99 2.41
C GLU A 179 -8.54 21.82 1.67
N GLU A 180 -7.73 20.95 1.05
CA GLU A 180 -8.21 19.73 0.43
C GLU A 180 -8.73 18.75 1.49
N ILE A 181 -8.01 18.61 2.60
CA ILE A 181 -8.41 17.79 3.75
C ILE A 181 -9.73 18.29 4.36
N ARG A 182 -9.93 19.61 4.47
CA ARG A 182 -11.21 20.18 4.93
C ARG A 182 -12.36 19.85 4.00
N LYS A 183 -12.19 20.05 2.70
CA LYS A 183 -13.19 19.67 1.69
C LYS A 183 -13.49 18.18 1.72
N LEU A 184 -12.49 17.34 1.97
CA LEU A 184 -12.66 15.90 2.13
C LEU A 184 -13.51 15.58 3.36
N ALA A 185 -13.28 16.25 4.49
CA ALA A 185 -14.05 16.05 5.72
C ALA A 185 -15.54 16.41 5.57
N GLU A 186 -15.92 17.22 4.59
CA GLU A 186 -17.31 17.54 4.26
C GLU A 186 -17.98 16.49 3.37
N LYS A 187 -17.22 15.54 2.78
CA LYS A 187 -17.78 14.49 1.93
C LYS A 187 -18.46 13.38 2.72
N ASP A 188 -19.38 12.70 2.06
CA ASP A 188 -20.02 11.49 2.55
C ASP A 188 -18.99 10.36 2.73
N PRO A 189 -19.11 9.52 3.79
CA PRO A 189 -18.22 8.38 4.00
C PRO A 189 -18.05 7.48 2.77
N THR A 190 -19.12 7.21 2.01
CA THR A 190 -19.10 6.38 0.80
C THR A 190 -18.15 6.96 -0.26
N TYR A 191 -18.23 8.27 -0.47
CA TYR A 191 -17.33 8.97 -1.39
C TYR A 191 -15.87 8.82 -0.94
N ILE A 192 -15.60 8.96 0.36
CA ILE A 192 -14.24 8.83 0.88
C ILE A 192 -13.73 7.41 0.67
N GLU A 193 -14.55 6.39 1.00
CA GLU A 193 -14.22 4.97 0.83
C GLU A 193 -13.84 4.65 -0.62
N GLU A 194 -14.69 5.05 -1.58
CA GLU A 194 -14.48 4.82 -3.00
C GLU A 194 -13.16 5.44 -3.49
N ASN A 195 -12.71 6.53 -2.88
CA ASN A 195 -11.51 7.27 -3.26
C ASN A 195 -10.28 6.96 -2.40
N LEU A 196 -10.37 6.08 -1.38
CA LEU A 196 -9.24 5.74 -0.50
C LEU A 196 -8.00 5.26 -1.26
N HIS A 197 -8.21 4.49 -2.33
CA HIS A 197 -7.14 3.97 -3.18
C HIS A 197 -6.36 5.10 -3.89
N LEU A 198 -7.03 6.20 -4.25
CA LEU A 198 -6.38 7.36 -4.86
C LEU A 198 -5.49 8.10 -3.85
N TYR A 199 -5.95 8.24 -2.61
CA TYR A 199 -5.17 8.86 -1.54
C TYR A 199 -3.95 8.02 -1.17
N TRP A 200 -4.11 6.70 -1.12
CA TRP A 200 -3.01 5.77 -0.94
C TRP A 200 -1.98 5.91 -2.08
N ALA A 201 -2.45 5.86 -3.33
CA ALA A 201 -1.60 5.94 -4.52
C ALA A 201 -0.88 7.27 -4.61
N ARG A 202 -1.52 8.38 -4.20
CA ARG A 202 -0.90 9.71 -4.17
C ARG A 202 0.31 9.76 -3.24
N ASP A 203 0.15 9.29 -2.01
CA ASP A 203 1.24 9.27 -1.04
C ASP A 203 2.38 8.35 -1.50
N PHE A 204 2.04 7.18 -2.02
CA PHE A 204 3.02 6.24 -2.56
C PHE A 204 3.76 6.82 -3.77
N TRP A 205 3.04 7.47 -4.69
CA TRP A 205 3.64 8.12 -5.86
C TRP A 205 4.62 9.22 -5.46
N ASN A 206 4.29 10.04 -4.46
CA ASN A 206 5.20 11.06 -3.95
C ASN A 206 6.52 10.44 -3.43
N HIS A 207 6.44 9.29 -2.76
CA HIS A 207 7.63 8.54 -2.33
C HIS A 207 8.46 8.02 -3.50
N LEU A 208 7.83 7.44 -4.52
CA LEU A 208 8.54 6.97 -5.72
C LEU A 208 9.22 8.14 -6.46
N GLN A 209 8.57 9.30 -6.55
CA GLN A 209 9.16 10.50 -7.14
C GLN A 209 10.34 11.03 -6.32
N TYR A 210 10.20 11.06 -4.99
CA TYR A 210 11.25 11.55 -4.09
C TYR A 210 12.50 10.65 -4.10
N THR A 211 12.30 9.34 -4.09
CA THR A 211 13.41 8.36 -4.03
C THR A 211 13.93 7.97 -5.41
N SER A 212 13.15 8.22 -6.48
CA SER A 212 13.38 7.70 -7.83
C SER A 212 13.50 6.17 -7.91
N LYS A 213 13.12 5.45 -6.85
CA LYS A 213 13.15 3.98 -6.81
C LYS A 213 11.92 3.42 -7.50
N PRO A 214 12.05 2.34 -8.28
CA PRO A 214 10.89 1.57 -8.72
C PRO A 214 10.30 0.78 -7.54
N ALA A 215 9.07 0.30 -7.71
CA ALA A 215 8.46 -0.59 -6.72
C ALA A 215 7.68 -1.74 -7.35
N VAL A 216 7.56 -2.83 -6.59
CA VAL A 216 6.79 -4.03 -6.96
C VAL A 216 5.81 -4.36 -5.84
N ILE A 217 4.56 -4.65 -6.21
CA ILE A 217 3.53 -5.11 -5.27
C ILE A 217 3.11 -6.50 -5.72
N PHE A 218 3.35 -7.50 -4.88
CA PHE A 218 2.84 -8.85 -5.06
C PHE A 218 1.46 -8.95 -4.42
N VAL A 219 0.49 -9.46 -5.19
CA VAL A 219 -0.86 -9.73 -4.71
C VAL A 219 -1.16 -11.20 -4.97
N ASP A 220 -1.24 -11.99 -3.90
CA ASP A 220 -1.72 -13.37 -3.95
C ASP A 220 -3.25 -13.35 -3.80
N THR A 221 -3.96 -13.72 -4.86
CA THR A 221 -5.42 -13.78 -4.92
C THR A 221 -5.83 -15.26 -4.90
N TYR A 222 -6.47 -15.74 -3.83
CA TYR A 222 -7.07 -17.09 -3.84
C TYR A 222 -8.27 -17.18 -4.78
N GLU A 223 -8.63 -18.42 -5.12
CA GLU A 223 -9.47 -18.87 -6.23
C GLU A 223 -10.98 -18.54 -6.08
N ALA A 224 -11.32 -17.35 -5.56
CA ALA A 224 -12.67 -16.82 -5.55
C ALA A 224 -12.77 -15.59 -6.48
N LEU A 225 -12.50 -15.80 -7.77
CA LEU A 225 -13.04 -14.98 -8.85
C LEU A 225 -13.96 -15.85 -9.70
#